data_AF-A0A1H3T224-F1
#
_entry.id   AF-A0A1H3T224-F1
#
_cell.length_a   1.000
_cell.length_b   1.000
_cell.length_c   1.000
_cell.angle_alpha   90.00
_cell.angle_beta   90.00
_cell.angle_gamma   90.00
#
_symmetry.space_group_name_H-M   'P 1'
#
loop_
_entity.id
_entity.type
_entity.pdbx_description
1 polymer ?
#
loop_
_entity_poly.entity_id
_entity_poly.type
_entity_poly.pdbx_seq_one_letter_code
_entity_poly.pdbx_strand_id
1 'polypeptide(L)'
;MPAAAEPPARRAPVGRPADDPSIAFAPAGSSEGDEDVDPASAARNATDPSRSTDSPAGDRPALPASMAGAVAGPSAGALPFGSVGADPSVAAGVDAASGRAEVVAVVGATGTGKSELSLAIAERLAAAGGAAEVVNADAMQLYRGMDIGTAKLSEADRRGIPHHLLDVLEVTDEASVAAYQRDARAAVDDILARGRTPILVGGSGLYVSSVLFDFRFPARDEEVRARLESELSENGVRVMYERLKAIDPVAARSIGQFNGRRLVRALEVVELTGSPVAGTLPDEPVLWRPATIIRLGVERSRLVPRLDARVERMWAAGLVEEVASLAAHGLRDGTTAARAIGYAQALAQFDGTMSEAEAIAEAQALTRRYARRQVSWFKRYPDALDVDALAPPDLDRAVTHAAAAVAPA
;
A
#
# COMPACT_ATOMS: atom_id res chain seq x y z
N MET A 1 -6.35 64.42 15.47
CA MET A 1 -5.08 63.69 15.66
C MET A 1 -5.16 63.00 17.01
N PRO A 2 -5.18 61.66 17.03
CA PRO A 2 -3.96 60.86 16.94
C PRO A 2 -4.01 59.74 15.88
N ALA A 3 -2.86 59.08 15.73
CA ALA A 3 -2.38 58.33 14.58
C ALA A 3 -2.95 56.91 14.44
N ALA A 4 -3.08 56.47 13.19
CA ALA A 4 -3.38 55.10 12.78
C ALA A 4 -2.14 54.21 12.93
N ALA A 5 -2.33 53.00 13.45
CA ALA A 5 -1.30 51.97 13.53
C ALA A 5 -1.17 51.22 12.18
N GLU A 6 0.07 51.07 11.70
CA GLU A 6 0.42 50.29 10.52
C GLU A 6 0.25 48.78 10.75
N PRO A 7 -0.13 48.00 9.72
CA PRO A 7 -0.16 46.54 9.79
C PRO A 7 1.25 45.94 9.55
N PRO A 8 1.56 44.76 10.12
CA PRO A 8 2.88 44.16 9.99
C PRO A 8 3.15 43.65 8.56
N ALA A 9 4.40 43.80 8.13
CA ALA A 9 4.91 43.48 6.81
C ALA A 9 4.74 42.00 6.42
N ARG A 10 4.26 41.78 5.19
CA ARG A 10 4.17 40.46 4.56
C ARG A 10 5.57 39.87 4.35
N ARG A 11 5.81 38.66 4.85
CA ARG A 11 6.99 37.86 4.51
C ARG A 11 6.94 37.47 3.03
N ALA A 12 8.07 37.65 2.34
CA ALA A 12 8.26 37.23 0.96
C ALA A 12 8.19 35.69 0.83
N PRO A 13 7.73 35.16 -0.31
CA PRO A 13 7.62 33.71 -0.51
C PRO A 13 9.02 33.09 -0.66
N VAL A 14 9.31 32.11 0.18
CA VAL A 14 10.45 31.20 0.02
C VAL A 14 10.15 30.29 -1.18
N GLY A 15 11.11 30.16 -2.09
CA GLY A 15 10.94 29.49 -3.37
C GLY A 15 10.48 28.03 -3.25
N ARG A 16 9.55 27.64 -4.12
CA ARG A 16 9.06 26.27 -4.31
C ARG A 16 10.23 25.34 -4.71
N PRO A 17 10.40 24.18 -4.04
CA PRO A 17 11.11 23.05 -4.64
C PRO A 17 10.23 22.41 -5.72
N ALA A 18 10.87 21.92 -6.79
CA ALA A 18 10.22 21.35 -7.98
C ALA A 18 9.38 20.09 -7.70
N ASP A 19 8.34 19.94 -8.53
CA ASP A 19 7.29 18.92 -8.57
C ASP A 19 7.80 17.48 -8.82
N ASP A 20 7.27 16.46 -8.13
CA ASP A 20 7.04 15.08 -8.69
C ASP A 20 6.33 14.13 -7.67
N PRO A 21 5.34 13.28 -8.06
CA PRO A 21 4.50 12.50 -7.15
C PRO A 21 4.85 10.99 -7.08
N SER A 22 5.10 10.43 -5.89
CA SER A 22 4.77 9.02 -5.57
C SER A 22 5.06 8.62 -4.10
N ILE A 23 4.01 8.25 -3.35
CA ILE A 23 4.11 7.43 -2.14
C ILE A 23 3.58 6.02 -2.50
N ALA A 24 4.50 5.12 -2.84
CA ALA A 24 4.24 3.68 -2.90
C ALA A 24 5.57 2.92 -2.72
N PHE A 25 5.69 2.16 -1.63
CA PHE A 25 6.76 1.18 -1.47
C PHE A 25 6.54 0.05 -2.48
N ALA A 26 7.48 -0.13 -3.42
CA ALA A 26 7.56 -1.30 -4.29
C ALA A 26 8.71 -2.22 -3.87
N PRO A 27 8.57 -3.56 -3.94
CA PRO A 27 9.68 -4.48 -3.91
C PRO A 27 10.26 -4.70 -5.33
N ALA A 28 11.49 -5.21 -5.36
CA ALA A 28 12.24 -5.56 -6.56
C ALA A 28 11.56 -6.66 -7.41
N GLY A 29 11.68 -6.51 -8.74
CA GLY A 29 11.80 -7.61 -9.69
C GLY A 29 10.54 -8.38 -10.13
N SER A 30 10.02 -8.04 -11.31
CA SER A 30 9.61 -9.04 -12.32
C SER A 30 9.79 -8.37 -13.67
N SER A 31 10.83 -8.77 -14.40
CA SER A 31 11.11 -8.32 -15.76
C SER A 31 10.36 -9.22 -16.74
N GLU A 32 9.23 -8.76 -17.24
CA GLU A 32 8.67 -9.20 -18.53
C GLU A 32 8.16 -7.96 -19.24
N GLY A 33 8.64 -7.75 -20.47
CA GLY A 33 8.47 -6.55 -21.25
C GLY A 33 7.05 -6.39 -21.79
N ASP A 34 6.58 -5.14 -21.80
CA ASP A 34 5.45 -4.72 -22.62
C ASP A 34 5.99 -3.68 -23.60
N GLU A 35 5.81 -3.98 -24.89
CA GLU A 35 6.08 -3.11 -26.03
C GLU A 35 5.13 -1.91 -26.00
N ASP A 36 5.69 -0.71 -26.20
CA ASP A 36 4.95 0.53 -26.37
C ASP A 36 4.07 0.45 -27.63
N VAL A 37 2.75 0.62 -27.46
CA VAL A 37 1.82 0.89 -28.57
C VAL A 37 1.39 2.35 -28.48
N ASP A 38 1.90 3.12 -29.44
CA ASP A 38 1.62 4.54 -29.71
C ASP A 38 0.13 4.76 -30.11
N PRO A 39 -0.64 5.61 -29.39
CA PRO A 39 -2.04 5.87 -29.70
C PRO A 39 -2.16 7.05 -30.68
N ALA A 40 -1.71 6.86 -31.93
CA ALA A 40 -1.86 7.88 -32.97
C ALA A 40 -2.00 7.33 -34.40
N SER A 41 -2.88 6.35 -34.65
CA SER A 41 -3.44 6.16 -36.00
C SER A 41 -4.72 5.33 -36.02
N ALA A 42 -5.88 5.96 -35.96
CA ALA A 42 -7.14 5.30 -36.32
C ALA A 42 -8.14 6.32 -36.90
N ALA A 43 -7.87 6.75 -38.13
CA ALA A 43 -8.88 7.31 -39.02
C ALA A 43 -8.47 7.04 -40.48
N ARG A 44 -9.43 6.51 -41.26
CA ARG A 44 -9.40 6.24 -42.72
C ARG A 44 -8.75 4.88 -43.06
N ASN A 45 -9.30 3.98 -43.86
CA ASN A 45 -10.48 3.95 -44.72
C ASN A 45 -10.82 2.47 -45.00
N ALA A 46 -12.09 2.15 -45.18
CA ALA A 46 -12.56 0.86 -45.68
C ALA A 46 -12.35 0.75 -47.21
N THR A 47 -11.85 -0.39 -47.71
CA THR A 47 -12.34 -1.10 -48.93
C THR A 47 -11.53 -2.38 -49.22
N ASP A 48 -12.23 -3.52 -49.23
CA ASP A 48 -11.95 -4.78 -49.96
C ASP A 48 -12.44 -4.59 -51.43
N PRO A 49 -12.13 -5.39 -52.50
CA PRO A 49 -11.68 -6.79 -52.48
C PRO A 49 -10.74 -7.34 -53.58
N SER A 50 -10.31 -8.59 -53.34
CA SER A 50 -10.00 -9.68 -54.30
C SER A 50 -8.60 -9.79 -54.95
N ARG A 51 -7.89 -10.91 -54.68
CA ARG A 51 -7.60 -12.00 -55.65
C ARG A 51 -6.69 -13.09 -55.08
N SER A 52 -7.07 -14.33 -55.39
CA SER A 52 -6.39 -15.62 -55.31
C SER A 52 -5.09 -15.72 -56.12
N THR A 53 -4.11 -16.54 -55.70
CA THR A 53 -3.74 -17.85 -56.30
C THR A 53 -2.40 -18.40 -55.77
N ASP A 54 -2.40 -19.71 -55.51
CA ASP A 54 -1.35 -20.73 -55.66
C ASP A 54 0.01 -20.71 -54.91
N SER A 55 0.21 -21.80 -54.16
CA SER A 55 1.50 -22.42 -53.79
C SER A 55 2.06 -23.26 -54.96
N PRO A 56 3.36 -23.64 -55.00
CA PRO A 56 3.82 -24.84 -54.27
C PRO A 56 5.29 -24.86 -53.76
N ALA A 57 5.48 -25.69 -52.71
CA ALA A 57 6.58 -26.61 -52.36
C ALA A 57 8.08 -26.25 -52.57
N GLY A 58 8.89 -26.53 -51.53
CA GLY A 58 10.34 -26.75 -51.68
C GLY A 58 11.14 -26.85 -50.37
N ASP A 59 11.40 -28.09 -49.93
CA ASP A 59 12.56 -28.64 -49.20
C ASP A 59 13.19 -27.99 -47.94
N ARG A 60 13.38 -28.88 -46.93
CA ARG A 60 14.28 -28.75 -45.76
C ARG A 60 15.74 -29.05 -46.17
N PRO A 61 16.75 -28.68 -45.35
CA PRO A 61 17.23 -29.64 -44.34
C PRO A 61 17.65 -29.03 -42.99
N ALA A 62 17.94 -29.94 -42.05
CA ALA A 62 18.20 -29.73 -40.63
C ALA A 62 19.70 -29.63 -40.27
N LEU A 63 19.98 -28.92 -39.16
CA LEU A 63 21.02 -29.05 -38.10
C LEU A 63 22.52 -29.27 -38.48
N PRO A 64 23.46 -28.82 -37.62
CA PRO A 64 23.92 -29.70 -36.54
C PRO A 64 24.19 -29.03 -35.18
N ALA A 65 24.19 -29.87 -34.15
CA ALA A 65 24.69 -29.65 -32.80
C ALA A 65 26.15 -30.11 -32.66
N SER A 66 26.92 -29.51 -31.73
CA SER A 66 28.22 -29.96 -31.15
C SER A 66 28.93 -28.73 -30.53
N MET A 67 29.63 -28.70 -29.40
CA MET A 67 30.11 -29.69 -28.42
C MET A 67 30.66 -28.92 -27.19
N ALA A 68 30.54 -29.54 -26.01
CA ALA A 68 31.47 -29.63 -24.87
C ALA A 68 32.43 -28.48 -24.48
N GLY A 69 32.44 -28.17 -23.17
CA GLY A 69 33.55 -27.48 -22.50
C GLY A 69 33.33 -27.28 -21.00
N ALA A 70 33.59 -28.32 -20.20
CA ALA A 70 33.66 -28.25 -18.75
C ALA A 70 34.98 -27.59 -18.30
N VAL A 71 34.94 -26.67 -17.31
CA VAL A 71 36.11 -26.31 -16.50
C VAL A 71 35.69 -26.11 -15.04
N ALA A 72 36.48 -26.73 -14.17
CA ALA A 72 36.35 -26.85 -12.73
C ALA A 72 36.37 -25.51 -11.96
N GLY A 73 35.58 -25.44 -10.89
CA GLY A 73 35.70 -24.44 -9.83
C GLY A 73 36.36 -25.07 -8.58
N PRO A 74 37.27 -24.36 -7.88
CA PRO A 74 37.85 -24.85 -6.63
C PRO A 74 36.92 -24.57 -5.44
N SER A 75 36.80 -25.56 -4.56
CA SER A 75 36.31 -25.38 -3.19
C SER A 75 37.41 -24.82 -2.30
N ALA A 76 37.09 -23.88 -1.40
CA ALA A 76 37.80 -23.73 -0.14
C ALA A 76 36.99 -22.91 0.88
N GLY A 77 36.82 -23.48 2.08
CA GLY A 77 36.98 -22.72 3.32
C GLY A 77 35.72 -22.19 3.99
N ALA A 78 35.05 -23.05 4.76
CA ALA A 78 34.24 -22.63 5.90
C ALA A 78 35.15 -22.07 7.01
N LEU A 79 34.73 -20.97 7.65
CA LEU A 79 34.97 -20.71 9.08
C LEU A 79 33.77 -19.96 9.70
N PRO A 80 33.46 -20.21 10.98
CA PRO A 80 32.21 -19.81 11.62
C PRO A 80 32.34 -18.46 12.35
N PHE A 81 31.30 -17.62 12.33
CA PHE A 81 31.23 -16.45 13.19
C PHE A 81 30.41 -16.76 14.45
N GLY A 82 31.04 -16.46 15.59
CA GLY A 82 30.59 -16.78 16.93
C GLY A 82 29.38 -15.98 17.38
N SER A 83 28.54 -16.65 18.17
CA SER A 83 27.46 -16.11 18.97
C SER A 83 28.04 -15.26 20.13
N VAL A 84 27.68 -13.98 20.18
CA VAL A 84 27.79 -13.18 21.41
C VAL A 84 26.42 -13.17 22.09
N GLY A 85 26.41 -13.60 23.35
CA GLY A 85 25.20 -13.92 24.12
C GLY A 85 24.29 -12.72 24.37
N ALA A 86 23.00 -13.01 24.33
CA ALA A 86 21.95 -12.19 24.93
C ALA A 86 21.38 -12.95 26.15
N ASP A 87 21.12 -12.18 27.21
CA ASP A 87 20.62 -12.61 28.53
C ASP A 87 19.44 -13.61 28.47
N PRO A 88 19.47 -14.70 29.25
CA PRO A 88 18.38 -15.68 29.31
C PRO A 88 17.43 -15.36 30.48
N SER A 89 16.53 -14.37 30.35
CA SER A 89 15.40 -14.27 31.28
C SER A 89 14.20 -13.46 30.78
N VAL A 90 13.58 -13.83 29.66
CA VAL A 90 12.11 -13.83 29.49
C VAL A 90 11.77 -14.91 28.44
N ALA A 91 11.90 -16.18 28.82
CA ALA A 91 11.39 -17.29 28.04
C ALA A 91 10.06 -17.74 28.65
N ALA A 92 8.96 -17.28 28.08
CA ALA A 92 7.69 -17.99 28.03
C ALA A 92 7.36 -18.07 26.54
N GLY A 93 7.72 -19.14 25.84
CA GLY A 93 7.02 -20.41 25.97
C GLY A 93 5.76 -20.36 25.10
N VAL A 94 5.93 -20.26 23.78
CA VAL A 94 4.81 -20.37 22.84
C VAL A 94 4.60 -21.87 22.63
N ASP A 95 3.66 -22.44 23.38
CA ASP A 95 3.23 -23.82 23.19
C ASP A 95 2.56 -23.94 21.81
N ALA A 96 3.21 -24.67 20.92
CA ALA A 96 2.67 -25.06 19.63
C ALA A 96 1.70 -26.24 19.83
N ALA A 97 0.49 -25.96 20.32
CA ALA A 97 -0.64 -26.89 20.27
C ALA A 97 -2.00 -26.14 20.29
N SER A 98 -2.76 -26.26 19.19
CA SER A 98 -4.20 -25.88 19.00
C SER A 98 -4.62 -24.39 19.01
N GLY A 99 -3.82 -23.47 18.47
CA GLY A 99 -4.02 -22.02 18.62
C GLY A 99 -5.16 -21.38 17.80
N ARG A 100 -6.25 -21.02 18.46
CA ARG A 100 -7.33 -20.13 17.97
C ARG A 100 -6.74 -18.81 17.43
N ALA A 101 -7.35 -18.25 16.38
CA ALA A 101 -6.99 -16.91 15.91
C ALA A 101 -7.49 -15.84 16.91
N GLU A 102 -6.64 -14.87 17.22
CA GLU A 102 -7.00 -13.69 18.00
C GLU A 102 -7.47 -12.55 17.09
N VAL A 103 -6.89 -12.44 15.89
CA VAL A 103 -7.20 -11.38 14.91
C VAL A 103 -7.79 -11.97 13.64
N VAL A 104 -8.87 -11.38 13.13
CA VAL A 104 -9.37 -11.62 11.77
C VAL A 104 -8.90 -10.50 10.87
N ALA A 105 -8.15 -10.80 9.81
CA ALA A 105 -7.69 -9.81 8.85
C ALA A 105 -8.45 -9.94 7.53
N VAL A 106 -9.09 -8.86 7.07
CA VAL A 106 -9.76 -8.78 5.77
C VAL A 106 -8.96 -7.84 4.86
N VAL A 107 -8.23 -8.43 3.93
CA VAL A 107 -7.26 -7.73 3.08
C VAL A 107 -7.60 -7.86 1.60
N GLY A 108 -7.05 -6.98 0.77
CA GLY A 108 -7.28 -7.00 -0.68
C GLY A 108 -7.27 -5.62 -1.32
N ALA A 109 -7.31 -5.61 -2.65
CA ALA A 109 -7.30 -4.37 -3.43
C ALA A 109 -8.50 -3.46 -3.13
N THR A 110 -8.39 -2.17 -3.43
CA THR A 110 -9.55 -1.27 -3.42
C THR A 110 -10.64 -1.79 -4.38
N GLY A 111 -11.91 -1.52 -4.08
CA GLY A 111 -13.04 -1.99 -4.89
C GLY A 111 -13.45 -3.46 -4.74
N THR A 112 -12.80 -4.25 -3.87
CA THR A 112 -13.11 -5.67 -3.65
C THR A 112 -14.15 -5.93 -2.55
N GLY A 113 -14.72 -4.93 -1.89
CA GLY A 113 -15.79 -5.16 -0.90
C GLY A 113 -15.34 -5.57 0.51
N LYS A 114 -14.09 -5.24 0.90
CA LYS A 114 -13.54 -5.53 2.24
C LYS A 114 -14.44 -5.09 3.39
N SER A 115 -14.97 -3.87 3.32
CA SER A 115 -15.83 -3.30 4.35
C SER A 115 -17.11 -4.13 4.53
N GLU A 116 -17.80 -4.47 3.46
CA GLU A 116 -19.00 -5.33 3.52
C GLU A 116 -18.71 -6.70 4.14
N LEU A 117 -17.62 -7.36 3.73
CA LEU A 117 -17.23 -8.64 4.34
C LEU A 117 -16.93 -8.50 5.84
N SER A 118 -16.27 -7.42 6.26
CA SER A 118 -15.97 -7.20 7.67
C SER A 118 -17.22 -7.02 8.54
N LEU A 119 -18.23 -6.32 8.01
CA LEU A 119 -19.53 -6.17 8.68
C LEU A 119 -20.25 -7.53 8.77
N ALA A 120 -20.26 -8.30 7.68
CA ALA A 120 -20.87 -9.64 7.67
C ALA A 120 -20.20 -10.61 8.66
N ILE A 121 -18.87 -10.54 8.81
CA ILE A 121 -18.14 -11.31 9.83
C ILE A 121 -18.56 -10.87 11.23
N ALA A 122 -18.60 -9.57 11.51
CA ALA A 122 -18.99 -9.04 12.81
C ALA A 122 -20.42 -9.44 13.20
N GLU A 123 -21.36 -9.34 12.25
CA GLU A 123 -22.76 -9.77 12.43
C GLU A 123 -22.86 -11.27 12.70
N ARG A 124 -22.09 -12.11 11.98
CA ARG A 124 -22.04 -13.56 12.23
C ARG A 124 -21.52 -13.88 13.63
N LEU A 125 -20.48 -13.17 14.08
CA LEU A 125 -19.94 -13.33 15.43
C LEU A 125 -20.96 -12.90 16.49
N ALA A 126 -21.67 -11.79 16.26
CA ALA A 126 -22.75 -11.33 17.13
C ALA A 126 -23.90 -12.36 17.21
N ALA A 127 -24.30 -12.95 16.08
CA ALA A 127 -25.31 -14.00 16.05
C ALA A 127 -24.88 -15.28 16.80
N ALA A 128 -23.58 -15.52 16.93
CA ALA A 128 -23.01 -16.62 17.72
C ALA A 128 -22.79 -16.26 19.21
N GLY A 129 -23.24 -15.08 19.66
CA GLY A 129 -23.10 -14.61 21.05
C GLY A 129 -21.77 -13.91 21.36
N GLY A 130 -20.91 -13.70 20.35
CA GLY A 130 -19.69 -12.91 20.47
C GLY A 130 -19.93 -11.42 20.19
N ALA A 131 -18.84 -10.66 20.13
CA ALA A 131 -18.85 -9.28 19.65
C ALA A 131 -17.54 -8.99 18.91
N ALA A 132 -17.58 -8.11 17.93
CA ALA A 132 -16.43 -7.77 17.11
C ALA A 132 -16.37 -6.27 16.82
N GLU A 133 -15.16 -5.78 16.58
CA GLU A 133 -14.88 -4.38 16.28
C GLU A 133 -13.87 -4.29 15.14
N VAL A 134 -14.03 -3.28 14.30
CA VAL A 134 -13.18 -3.09 13.12
C VAL A 134 -12.00 -2.20 13.46
N VAL A 135 -10.79 -2.60 13.09
CA VAL A 135 -9.59 -1.76 13.12
C VAL A 135 -9.22 -1.41 11.67
N ASN A 136 -9.31 -0.13 11.31
CA ASN A 136 -8.99 0.34 9.98
C ASN A 136 -7.48 0.24 9.70
N ALA A 137 -7.13 -0.30 8.52
CA ALA A 137 -5.78 -0.38 7.98
C ALA A 137 -5.69 0.21 6.55
N ASP A 138 -6.48 1.25 6.28
CA ASP A 138 -6.35 2.14 5.13
C ASP A 138 -5.74 3.48 5.54
N ALA A 139 -4.61 3.82 4.94
CA ALA A 139 -3.83 5.01 5.29
C ALA A 139 -4.57 6.33 5.04
N MET A 140 -5.51 6.37 4.07
CA MET A 140 -6.22 7.61 3.74
C MET A 140 -7.48 7.78 4.60
N GLN A 141 -8.05 6.69 5.11
CA GLN A 141 -9.22 6.77 6.01
C GLN A 141 -8.87 7.25 7.42
N LEU A 142 -7.58 7.41 7.73
CA LEU A 142 -7.11 8.02 8.98
C LEU A 142 -7.47 9.51 9.06
N TYR A 143 -7.63 10.20 7.93
CA TYR A 143 -7.81 11.64 7.88
C TYR A 143 -9.27 12.06 8.04
N ARG A 144 -9.48 13.07 8.91
CA ARG A 144 -10.78 13.67 9.19
C ARG A 144 -11.35 14.36 7.96
N GLY A 145 -12.63 14.09 7.68
CA GLY A 145 -13.38 14.71 6.58
C GLY A 145 -12.99 14.25 5.18
N MET A 146 -12.02 13.33 5.06
CA MET A 146 -11.70 12.64 3.81
C MET A 146 -12.57 11.38 3.69
N ASP A 147 -13.82 11.51 3.25
CA ASP A 147 -14.84 10.46 3.34
C ASP A 147 -15.19 9.86 1.97
N ILE A 148 -15.64 10.70 1.03
CA ILE A 148 -16.08 10.28 -0.32
C ILE A 148 -14.89 9.68 -1.07
N GLY A 149 -13.79 10.42 -1.18
CA GLY A 149 -12.64 9.97 -1.98
C GLY A 149 -11.92 8.75 -1.40
N THR A 150 -12.12 8.45 -0.12
CA THR A 150 -11.54 7.26 0.54
C THR A 150 -12.54 6.11 0.67
N ALA A 151 -13.81 6.35 0.28
CA ALA A 151 -14.97 5.52 0.56
C ALA A 151 -15.00 5.00 2.01
N LYS A 152 -14.85 5.94 2.94
CA LYS A 152 -15.07 5.68 4.36
C LYS A 152 -16.53 5.31 4.58
N LEU A 153 -16.79 4.28 5.38
CA LEU A 153 -18.16 3.98 5.78
C LEU A 153 -18.70 5.10 6.67
N SER A 154 -19.87 5.61 6.31
CA SER A 154 -20.64 6.52 7.16
C SER A 154 -21.00 5.82 8.48
N GLU A 155 -21.25 6.57 9.55
CA GLU A 155 -21.64 5.96 10.83
C GLU A 155 -22.90 5.09 10.71
N ALA A 156 -23.85 5.49 9.86
CA ALA A 156 -25.05 4.70 9.58
C ALA A 156 -24.72 3.36 8.90
N ASP A 157 -23.81 3.37 7.93
CA ASP A 157 -23.41 2.17 7.19
C ASP A 157 -22.51 1.21 7.99
N ARG A 158 -21.97 1.67 9.13
CA ARG A 158 -21.22 0.81 10.07
C ARG A 158 -22.12 -0.15 10.86
N ARG A 159 -23.44 0.00 10.78
CA ARG A 159 -24.43 -0.90 11.43
C ARG A 159 -24.25 -1.03 12.95
N GLY A 160 -23.77 0.03 13.59
CA GLY A 160 -23.50 0.05 15.03
C GLY A 160 -22.22 -0.69 15.46
N ILE A 161 -21.43 -1.24 14.52
CA ILE A 161 -20.16 -1.90 14.81
C ILE A 161 -19.09 -0.82 15.04
N PRO A 162 -18.40 -0.79 16.21
CA PRO A 162 -17.31 0.15 16.46
C PRO A 162 -16.19 0.03 15.42
N HIS A 163 -15.73 1.16 14.91
CA HIS A 163 -14.59 1.26 14.01
C HIS A 163 -13.50 2.12 14.66
N HIS A 164 -12.29 1.57 14.71
CA HIS A 164 -11.10 2.22 15.25
C HIS A 164 -10.22 2.75 14.13
N LEU A 165 -9.44 3.78 14.44
CA LEU A 165 -8.48 4.43 13.55
C LEU A 165 -9.14 4.97 12.26
N LEU A 166 -10.29 5.60 12.42
CA LEU A 166 -10.90 6.49 11.44
C LEU A 166 -10.87 7.90 12.01
N ASP A 167 -10.60 8.91 11.18
CA ASP A 167 -10.63 10.32 11.59
C ASP A 167 -9.71 10.64 12.79
N VAL A 168 -8.54 10.01 12.84
CA VAL A 168 -7.53 10.16 13.90
C VAL A 168 -6.42 11.15 13.53
N LEU A 169 -6.39 11.61 12.28
CA LEU A 169 -5.44 12.62 11.78
C LEU A 169 -6.22 13.79 11.17
N GLU A 170 -5.68 15.00 11.32
CA GLU A 170 -6.10 16.16 10.54
C GLU A 170 -5.41 16.14 9.17
N VAL A 171 -5.98 16.81 8.16
CA VAL A 171 -5.45 16.80 6.78
C VAL A 171 -4.05 17.41 6.65
N THR A 172 -3.61 18.19 7.64
CA THR A 172 -2.27 18.76 7.74
C THR A 172 -1.25 17.82 8.39
N ASP A 173 -1.71 16.77 9.06
CA ASP A 173 -0.82 15.87 9.80
C ASP A 173 -0.02 14.96 8.87
N GLU A 174 1.19 14.60 9.29
CA GLU A 174 1.99 13.60 8.59
C GLU A 174 1.64 12.19 9.06
N ALA A 175 1.22 11.32 8.14
CA ALA A 175 1.02 9.91 8.46
C ALA A 175 2.35 9.18 8.70
N SER A 176 2.47 8.54 9.86
CA SER A 176 3.56 7.65 10.21
C SER A 176 3.05 6.24 10.45
N VAL A 177 3.54 5.28 9.66
CA VAL A 177 3.16 3.88 9.83
C VAL A 177 3.63 3.30 11.18
N ALA A 178 4.71 3.83 11.76
CA ALA A 178 5.18 3.42 13.08
C ALA A 178 4.23 3.92 14.18
N ALA A 179 3.74 5.16 14.07
CA ALA A 179 2.72 5.68 14.98
C ALA A 179 1.41 4.89 14.84
N TYR A 180 0.96 4.70 13.60
CA TYR A 180 -0.20 3.87 13.29
C TYR A 180 -0.07 2.45 13.86
N GLN A 181 1.09 1.79 13.70
CA GLN A 181 1.30 0.43 14.22
C GLN A 181 1.07 0.38 15.73
N ARG A 182 1.66 1.32 16.49
CA ARG A 182 1.48 1.40 17.94
C ARG A 182 0.01 1.56 18.29
N ASP A 183 -0.68 2.51 17.65
CA ASP A 183 -2.07 2.84 17.98
C ASP A 183 -3.04 1.72 17.55
N ALA A 184 -2.79 1.09 16.40
CA ALA A 184 -3.60 -0.03 15.91
C ALA A 184 -3.43 -1.29 16.77
N ARG A 185 -2.20 -1.58 17.20
CA ARG A 185 -1.93 -2.70 18.12
C ARG A 185 -2.53 -2.46 19.50
N ALA A 186 -2.49 -1.22 20.00
CA ALA A 186 -3.17 -0.86 21.24
C ALA A 186 -4.68 -1.06 21.13
N ALA A 187 -5.30 -0.68 20.00
CA ALA A 187 -6.72 -0.94 19.76
C ALA A 187 -7.02 -2.44 19.70
N VAL A 188 -6.18 -3.24 19.03
CA VAL A 188 -6.31 -4.71 19.01
C VAL A 188 -6.26 -5.29 20.42
N ASP A 189 -5.27 -4.90 21.22
CA ASP A 189 -5.10 -5.38 22.59
C ASP A 189 -6.29 -5.00 23.49
N ASP A 190 -6.81 -3.78 23.36
CA ASP A 190 -8.01 -3.33 24.09
C ASP A 190 -9.27 -4.12 23.72
N ILE A 191 -9.51 -4.35 22.42
CA ILE A 191 -10.65 -5.14 21.93
C ILE A 191 -10.58 -6.56 22.52
N LEU A 192 -9.40 -7.19 22.48
CA LEU A 192 -9.17 -8.52 23.03
C LEU A 192 -9.37 -8.55 24.56
N ALA A 193 -8.87 -7.56 25.28
CA ALA A 193 -9.04 -7.44 26.73
C ALA A 193 -10.52 -7.33 27.15
N ARG A 194 -11.37 -6.78 26.28
CA ARG A 194 -12.84 -6.72 26.46
C ARG A 194 -13.57 -7.98 26.02
N GLY A 195 -12.84 -9.05 25.64
CA GLY A 195 -13.39 -10.32 25.19
C GLY A 195 -14.06 -10.25 23.80
N ARG A 196 -13.68 -9.27 22.98
CA ARG A 196 -14.22 -9.06 21.63
C ARG A 196 -13.20 -9.44 20.57
N THR A 197 -13.67 -9.70 19.35
CA THR A 197 -12.81 -10.06 18.21
C THR A 197 -12.41 -8.82 17.42
N PRO A 198 -11.11 -8.47 17.32
CA PRO A 198 -10.63 -7.44 16.41
C PRO A 198 -10.66 -7.95 14.95
N ILE A 199 -11.29 -7.15 14.08
CA ILE A 199 -11.29 -7.36 12.63
C ILE A 199 -10.43 -6.26 11.98
N LEU A 200 -9.20 -6.60 11.59
CA LEU A 200 -8.32 -5.69 10.88
C LEU A 200 -8.73 -5.61 9.40
N VAL A 201 -9.11 -4.44 8.90
CA VAL A 201 -9.65 -4.27 7.55
C VAL A 201 -8.86 -3.22 6.80
N GLY A 202 -8.28 -3.56 5.64
CA GLY A 202 -7.57 -2.55 4.87
C GLY A 202 -6.93 -3.03 3.57
N GLY A 203 -6.63 -2.05 2.72
CA GLY A 203 -5.89 -2.26 1.47
C GLY A 203 -4.47 -1.69 1.51
N SER A 204 -4.10 -0.95 2.55
CA SER A 204 -2.76 -0.35 2.64
C SER A 204 -1.77 -1.39 3.15
N GLY A 205 -1.10 -2.07 2.22
CA GLY A 205 -0.30 -3.24 2.51
C GLY A 205 0.69 -3.09 3.66
N LEU A 206 1.45 -1.99 3.71
CA LEU A 206 2.44 -1.76 4.78
C LEU A 206 1.76 -1.55 6.15
N TYR A 207 0.59 -0.91 6.18
CA TYR A 207 -0.19 -0.70 7.39
C TYR A 207 -0.74 -2.03 7.91
N VAL A 208 -1.34 -2.84 7.03
CA VAL A 208 -1.78 -4.20 7.37
C VAL A 208 -0.61 -5.03 7.91
N SER A 209 0.50 -5.07 7.19
CA SER A 209 1.70 -5.82 7.60
C SER A 209 2.27 -5.38 8.93
N SER A 210 2.25 -4.08 9.23
CA SER A 210 2.75 -3.56 10.50
C SER A 210 1.96 -4.09 11.71
N VAL A 211 0.66 -4.33 11.54
CA VAL A 211 -0.18 -4.87 12.62
C VAL A 211 -0.03 -6.39 12.71
N LEU A 212 -0.10 -7.09 11.57
CA LEU A 212 -0.16 -8.56 11.55
C LEU A 212 1.14 -9.27 11.90
N PHE A 213 2.29 -8.75 11.46
CA PHE A 213 3.57 -9.42 11.62
C PHE A 213 4.44 -8.71 12.65
N ASP A 214 5.41 -9.40 13.25
CA ASP A 214 6.46 -8.79 14.08
C ASP A 214 7.38 -7.91 13.22
N PHE A 215 6.82 -6.76 12.84
CA PHE A 215 7.43 -5.78 11.97
C PHE A 215 8.02 -4.68 12.83
N ARG A 216 9.32 -4.39 12.70
CA ARG A 216 9.99 -3.34 13.46
C ARG A 216 10.36 -2.20 12.53
N PHE A 217 9.92 -1.00 12.87
CA PHE A 217 10.37 0.21 12.19
C PHE A 217 11.66 0.71 12.85
N PRO A 218 12.76 0.90 12.09
CA PRO A 218 13.93 1.58 12.62
C PRO A 218 13.54 2.98 13.10
N ALA A 219 14.23 3.47 14.13
CA ALA A 219 14.06 4.84 14.61
C ALA A 219 14.25 5.87 13.48
N ARG A 220 13.71 7.06 13.69
CA ARG A 220 13.93 8.24 12.84
C ARG A 220 14.80 9.20 13.62
N ASP A 221 15.75 9.83 12.94
CA ASP A 221 16.58 10.87 13.52
C ASP A 221 16.47 12.12 12.63
N GLU A 222 15.93 13.19 13.21
CA GLU A 222 15.61 14.41 12.46
C GLU A 222 16.86 15.13 11.96
N GLU A 223 17.97 15.07 12.69
CA GLU A 223 19.23 15.70 12.31
C GLU A 223 19.89 14.93 11.16
N VAL A 224 19.96 13.60 11.26
CA VAL A 224 20.47 12.73 10.18
C VAL A 224 19.63 12.92 8.93
N ARG A 225 18.29 12.96 9.08
CA ARG A 225 17.38 13.15 7.96
C ARG A 225 17.56 14.50 7.29
N ALA A 226 17.58 15.60 8.06
CA ALA A 226 17.73 16.94 7.52
C ALA A 226 19.06 17.07 6.75
N ARG A 227 20.15 16.49 7.28
CA ARG A 227 21.45 16.45 6.60
C ARG A 227 21.37 15.68 5.27
N LEU A 228 20.80 14.48 5.27
CA LEU A 228 20.65 13.67 4.05
C LEU A 228 19.71 14.32 3.01
N GLU A 229 18.68 15.06 3.45
CA GLU A 229 17.82 15.84 2.55
C GLU A 229 18.57 17.03 1.95
N SER A 230 19.43 17.72 2.73
CA SER A 230 20.33 18.75 2.21
C SER A 230 21.30 18.17 1.18
N GLU A 231 21.95 17.04 1.49
CA GLU A 231 22.86 16.36 0.57
C GLU A 231 22.17 15.95 -0.73
N LEU A 232 20.92 15.45 -0.66
CA LEU A 232 20.12 15.13 -1.84
C LEU A 232 19.86 16.37 -2.68
N SER A 233 19.56 17.51 -2.06
CA SER A 233 19.29 18.77 -2.76
C SER A 233 20.53 19.34 -3.45
N GLU A 234 21.70 19.19 -2.83
CA GLU A 234 22.98 19.73 -3.31
C GLU A 234 23.61 18.84 -4.39
N ASN A 235 23.60 17.52 -4.19
CA ASN A 235 24.36 16.56 -5.00
C ASN A 235 23.47 15.77 -5.97
N GLY A 236 22.16 15.80 -5.76
CA GLY A 236 21.17 15.10 -6.58
C GLY A 236 21.04 13.60 -6.27
N VAL A 237 19.97 13.02 -6.81
CA VAL A 237 19.54 11.65 -6.53
C VAL A 237 20.56 10.57 -6.90
N ARG A 238 21.34 10.80 -7.97
CA ARG A 238 22.32 9.83 -8.48
C ARG A 238 23.46 9.59 -7.49
N VAL A 239 23.91 10.64 -6.80
CA VAL A 239 24.96 10.53 -5.77
C VAL A 239 24.45 9.72 -4.58
N MET A 240 23.23 9.99 -4.14
CA MET A 240 22.58 9.23 -3.07
C MET A 240 22.43 7.74 -3.43
N TYR A 241 22.10 7.45 -4.69
CA TYR A 241 21.98 6.08 -5.19
C TYR A 241 23.31 5.33 -5.16
N GLU A 242 24.39 5.92 -5.68
CA GLU A 242 25.71 5.26 -5.66
C GLU A 242 26.23 5.07 -4.23
N ARG A 243 25.98 6.03 -3.33
CA ARG A 243 26.28 5.88 -1.89
C ARG A 243 25.54 4.69 -1.28
N LEU A 244 24.23 4.58 -1.52
CA LEU A 244 23.47 3.45 -1.02
C LEU A 244 23.94 2.13 -1.64
N LYS A 245 24.20 2.10 -2.94
CA LYS A 245 24.65 0.90 -3.66
C LYS A 245 25.98 0.36 -3.15
N ALA A 246 26.88 1.23 -2.70
CA ALA A 246 28.15 0.83 -2.10
C ALA A 246 27.97 0.11 -0.76
N ILE A 247 26.90 0.42 -0.01
CA ILE A 247 26.64 -0.14 1.33
C ILE A 247 25.65 -1.29 1.28
N ASP A 248 24.57 -1.12 0.51
CA ASP A 248 23.46 -2.05 0.33
C ASP A 248 23.03 -2.10 -1.15
N PRO A 249 23.71 -2.92 -1.98
CA PRO A 249 23.42 -3.01 -3.40
C PRO A 249 22.05 -3.65 -3.69
N VAL A 250 21.50 -4.43 -2.75
CA VAL A 250 20.18 -5.05 -2.89
C VAL A 250 19.09 -3.99 -2.72
N ALA A 251 19.17 -3.20 -1.64
CA ALA A 251 18.23 -2.11 -1.41
C ALA A 251 18.33 -1.03 -2.50
N ALA A 252 19.54 -0.67 -2.94
CA ALA A 252 19.71 0.30 -4.03
C ALA A 252 18.98 -0.16 -5.30
N ARG A 253 19.21 -1.39 -5.77
CA ARG A 253 18.51 -1.95 -6.94
C ARG A 253 16.99 -1.96 -6.77
N SER A 254 16.51 -2.30 -5.58
CA SER A 254 15.08 -2.35 -5.25
C SER A 254 14.42 -0.97 -5.24
N ILE A 255 15.13 0.05 -4.75
CA ILE A 255 14.64 1.42 -4.64
C ILE A 255 14.69 2.16 -5.99
N GLY A 256 15.75 1.91 -6.77
CA GLY A 256 16.00 2.56 -8.05
C GLY A 256 16.63 3.95 -7.92
N GLN A 257 17.23 4.42 -9.01
CA GLN A 257 18.05 5.63 -9.05
C GLN A 257 17.28 6.95 -9.08
N PHE A 258 15.94 6.91 -9.12
CA PHE A 258 15.10 8.10 -9.25
C PHE A 258 14.31 8.43 -7.98
N ASN A 259 14.37 7.57 -6.96
CA ASN A 259 13.55 7.73 -5.76
C ASN A 259 14.33 8.36 -4.60
N GLY A 260 14.60 9.67 -4.70
CA GLY A 260 15.39 10.43 -3.71
C GLY A 260 14.92 10.25 -2.28
N ARG A 261 13.60 10.31 -2.03
CA ARG A 261 13.05 10.13 -0.68
C ARG A 261 13.31 8.73 -0.11
N ARG A 262 13.20 7.67 -0.91
CA ARG A 262 13.51 6.30 -0.46
C ARG A 262 15.01 6.09 -0.25
N LEU A 263 15.85 6.71 -1.07
CA LEU A 263 17.30 6.69 -0.90
C LEU A 263 17.73 7.37 0.40
N VAL A 264 17.17 8.55 0.70
CA VAL A 264 17.38 9.23 1.99
C VAL A 264 16.98 8.33 3.16
N ARG A 265 15.78 7.72 3.14
CA ARG A 265 15.35 6.83 4.23
C ARG A 265 16.25 5.60 4.36
N ALA A 266 16.68 5.03 3.24
CA ALA A 266 17.57 3.88 3.24
C ALA A 266 18.93 4.21 3.87
N LEU A 267 19.52 5.33 3.47
CA LEU A 267 20.77 5.83 4.04
C LEU A 267 20.63 6.20 5.51
N GLU A 268 19.52 6.83 5.91
CA GLU A 268 19.20 7.11 7.31
C GLU A 268 19.17 5.82 8.15
N VAL A 269 18.48 4.77 7.68
CA VAL A 269 18.42 3.48 8.38
C VAL A 269 19.80 2.84 8.49
N VAL A 270 20.58 2.85 7.41
CA VAL A 270 21.95 2.30 7.41
C VAL A 270 22.83 3.03 8.41
N GLU A 271 22.73 4.36 8.48
CA GLU A 271 23.52 5.15 9.40
C GLU A 271 23.13 4.91 10.87
N LEU A 272 21.83 4.81 11.16
CA LEU A 272 21.33 4.61 12.52
C LEU A 272 21.54 3.19 13.04
N THR A 273 21.46 2.19 12.17
CA THR A 273 21.50 0.76 12.56
C THR A 273 22.84 0.09 12.29
N GLY A 274 23.71 0.73 11.50
CA GLY A 274 24.96 0.14 11.02
C GLY A 274 24.77 -1.05 10.08
N SER A 275 23.52 -1.35 9.68
CA SER A 275 23.15 -2.56 8.94
C SER A 275 22.42 -2.22 7.64
N PRO A 276 22.47 -3.09 6.62
CA PRO A 276 21.66 -2.99 5.41
C PRO A 276 20.17 -2.80 5.72
N VAL A 277 19.43 -2.15 4.82
CA VAL A 277 18.06 -1.74 5.08
C VAL A 277 17.13 -2.95 5.11
N ALA A 278 16.67 -3.32 6.31
CA ALA A 278 15.50 -4.19 6.47
C ALA A 278 14.22 -3.40 6.11
N GLY A 279 13.99 -3.20 4.81
CA GLY A 279 12.87 -2.41 4.27
C GLY A 279 11.73 -3.24 3.69
N THR A 280 11.83 -4.56 3.79
CA THR A 280 10.84 -5.53 3.29
C THR A 280 10.42 -6.44 4.42
N LEU A 281 9.21 -7.02 4.30
CA LEU A 281 8.89 -8.19 5.12
C LEU A 281 10.00 -9.22 4.91
N PRO A 282 10.48 -9.88 5.98
CA PRO A 282 11.34 -11.05 5.81
C PRO A 282 10.60 -12.10 4.98
N ASP A 283 11.36 -12.98 4.31
CA ASP A 283 10.79 -14.02 3.44
C ASP A 283 9.80 -14.92 4.19
N GLU A 284 10.05 -15.12 5.49
CA GLU A 284 9.15 -15.80 6.42
C GLU A 284 8.72 -14.83 7.53
N PRO A 285 7.61 -14.09 7.35
CA PRO A 285 7.15 -13.14 8.35
C PRO A 285 6.45 -13.85 9.52
N VAL A 286 6.94 -13.61 10.72
CA VAL A 286 6.34 -14.12 11.97
C VAL A 286 5.13 -13.25 12.33
N LEU A 287 4.00 -13.88 12.64
CA LEU A 287 2.82 -13.16 13.12
C LEU A 287 3.10 -12.53 14.50
N TRP A 288 2.63 -11.31 14.72
CA TRP A 288 2.68 -10.66 16.04
C TRP A 288 1.72 -11.34 17.03
N ARG A 289 0.54 -11.76 16.53
CA ARG A 289 -0.49 -12.52 17.24
C ARG A 289 -1.07 -13.60 16.34
N PRO A 290 -1.61 -14.71 16.86
CA PRO A 290 -2.36 -15.66 16.07
C PRO A 290 -3.45 -14.96 15.27
N ALA A 291 -3.44 -15.11 13.95
CA ALA A 291 -4.35 -14.40 13.08
C ALA A 291 -4.85 -15.32 11.97
N THR A 292 -6.09 -15.11 11.55
CA THR A 292 -6.60 -15.66 10.30
C THR A 292 -6.69 -14.53 9.27
N ILE A 293 -6.16 -14.78 8.08
CA ILE A 293 -6.08 -13.78 7.02
C ILE A 293 -6.98 -14.21 5.88
N ILE A 294 -7.90 -13.32 5.50
CA ILE A 294 -8.81 -13.49 4.37
C ILE A 294 -8.43 -12.47 3.30
N ARG A 295 -8.05 -12.98 2.11
CA ARG A 295 -7.64 -12.16 0.98
C ARG A 295 -8.75 -12.12 -0.07
N LEU A 296 -9.38 -10.97 -0.19
CA LEU A 296 -10.38 -10.71 -1.23
C LEU A 296 -9.70 -10.45 -2.57
N GLY A 297 -9.96 -11.33 -3.53
CA GLY A 297 -9.55 -11.23 -4.93
C GLY A 297 -10.73 -10.94 -5.84
N VAL A 298 -10.46 -10.23 -6.93
CA VAL A 298 -11.37 -10.11 -8.09
C VAL A 298 -10.49 -10.22 -9.33
N GLU A 299 -10.95 -11.00 -10.31
CA GLU A 299 -10.26 -11.11 -11.59
C GLU A 299 -10.18 -9.74 -12.29
N ARG A 300 -9.06 -9.45 -12.95
CA ARG A 300 -8.72 -8.10 -13.44
C ARG A 300 -9.79 -7.54 -14.39
N SER A 301 -10.30 -8.33 -15.32
CA SER A 301 -11.32 -7.91 -16.29
C SER A 301 -12.63 -7.49 -15.62
N ARG A 302 -12.95 -8.07 -14.45
CA ARG A 302 -14.10 -7.68 -13.62
C ARG A 302 -13.78 -6.55 -12.65
N LEU A 303 -12.54 -6.46 -12.16
CA LEU A 303 -12.14 -5.45 -11.18
C LEU A 303 -12.02 -4.06 -11.82
N VAL A 304 -11.39 -3.95 -12.99
CA VAL A 304 -11.11 -2.65 -13.64
C VAL A 304 -12.38 -1.83 -13.88
N PRO A 305 -13.46 -2.36 -14.51
CA PRO A 305 -14.69 -1.59 -14.71
C PRO A 305 -15.33 -1.12 -13.40
N ARG A 306 -15.21 -1.91 -12.32
CA ARG A 306 -15.74 -1.54 -11.00
C ARG A 306 -14.98 -0.40 -10.36
N LEU A 307 -13.64 -0.36 -10.55
CA LEU A 307 -12.80 0.73 -10.10
C LEU A 307 -13.15 2.01 -10.85
N ASP A 308 -13.30 1.93 -12.16
CA ASP A 308 -13.56 3.08 -13.01
C ASP A 308 -14.93 3.71 -12.69
N ALA A 309 -15.98 2.88 -12.62
CA ALA A 309 -17.31 3.33 -12.22
C ALA A 309 -17.35 3.84 -10.77
N ARG A 310 -16.47 3.35 -9.88
CA ARG A 310 -16.38 3.85 -8.50
C ARG A 310 -15.82 5.27 -8.46
N VAL A 311 -14.80 5.57 -9.27
CA VAL A 311 -14.25 6.92 -9.37
C VAL A 311 -15.33 7.88 -9.87
N GLU A 312 -16.07 7.52 -10.92
CA GLU A 312 -17.17 8.34 -11.43
C GLU A 312 -18.24 8.60 -10.35
N ARG A 313 -18.59 7.57 -9.56
CA ARG A 313 -19.52 7.75 -8.44
C ARG A 313 -19.00 8.67 -7.35
N MET A 314 -17.68 8.72 -7.10
CA MET A 314 -17.10 9.66 -6.13
C MET A 314 -17.30 11.10 -6.59
N TRP A 315 -17.07 11.38 -7.87
CA TRP A 315 -17.34 12.71 -8.44
C TRP A 315 -18.82 13.05 -8.36
N ALA A 316 -19.70 12.14 -8.79
CA ALA A 316 -21.15 12.34 -8.72
C ALA A 316 -21.69 12.50 -7.28
N ALA A 317 -20.99 11.94 -6.28
CA ALA A 317 -21.34 12.07 -4.87
C ALA A 317 -20.83 13.36 -4.22
N GLY A 318 -20.08 14.19 -4.94
CA GLY A 318 -19.61 15.49 -4.45
C GLY A 318 -18.17 15.49 -3.93
N LEU A 319 -17.27 14.69 -4.52
CA LEU A 319 -15.85 14.70 -4.14
C LEU A 319 -15.19 16.09 -4.31
N VAL A 320 -15.61 16.87 -5.31
CA VAL A 320 -15.03 18.20 -5.56
C VAL A 320 -15.43 19.17 -4.44
N GLU A 321 -16.67 19.08 -3.96
CA GLU A 321 -17.19 19.86 -2.84
C GLU A 321 -16.50 19.47 -1.52
N GLU A 322 -16.30 18.16 -1.29
CA GLU A 322 -15.50 17.66 -0.15
C GLU A 322 -14.09 18.26 -0.19
N VAL A 323 -13.41 18.20 -1.34
CA VAL A 323 -12.07 18.77 -1.50
C VAL A 323 -12.07 20.29 -1.30
N ALA A 324 -13.04 21.01 -1.84
CA ALA A 324 -13.14 22.46 -1.66
C ALA A 324 -13.25 22.83 -0.17
N SER A 325 -14.05 22.08 0.59
CA SER A 325 -14.18 22.23 2.05
C SER A 325 -12.86 21.95 2.76
N LEU A 326 -12.21 20.81 2.48
CA LEU A 326 -10.94 20.44 3.10
C LEU A 326 -9.80 21.40 2.73
N ALA A 327 -9.84 21.99 1.55
CA ALA A 327 -8.85 22.96 1.11
C ALA A 327 -8.91 24.26 1.92
N ALA A 328 -10.07 24.62 2.48
CA ALA A 328 -10.20 25.69 3.46
C ALA A 328 -9.66 25.31 4.86
N HIS A 329 -9.47 24.01 5.12
CA HIS A 329 -8.95 23.45 6.38
C HIS A 329 -7.48 22.98 6.26
N GLY A 330 -6.72 23.50 5.29
CA GLY A 330 -5.29 23.23 5.18
C GLY A 330 -4.92 21.97 4.41
N LEU A 331 -5.84 21.34 3.66
CA LEU A 331 -5.52 20.18 2.81
C LEU A 331 -4.30 20.44 1.91
N ARG A 332 -4.16 21.67 1.38
CA ARG A 332 -3.03 22.06 0.51
C ARG A 332 -1.67 22.02 1.21
N ASP A 333 -1.67 22.22 2.52
CA ASP A 333 -0.45 22.25 3.34
C ASP A 333 -0.05 20.82 3.79
N GLY A 334 -0.96 19.86 3.66
CA GLY A 334 -0.73 18.46 4.00
C GLY A 334 0.22 17.75 3.03
N THR A 335 1.24 17.08 3.56
CA THR A 335 2.25 16.39 2.73
C THR A 335 1.75 15.06 2.16
N THR A 336 0.77 14.43 2.83
CA THR A 336 0.25 13.10 2.48
C THR A 336 -1.19 13.19 1.99
N ALA A 337 -2.09 13.81 2.76
CA ALA A 337 -3.52 13.91 2.44
C ALA A 337 -3.78 14.57 1.07
N ALA A 338 -3.09 15.69 0.78
CA ALA A 338 -3.23 16.43 -0.49
C ALA A 338 -2.92 15.57 -1.73
N ARG A 339 -2.11 14.54 -1.57
CA ARG A 339 -1.61 13.67 -2.66
C ARG A 339 -2.41 12.38 -2.79
N ALA A 340 -3.47 12.20 -1.99
CA ALA A 340 -4.33 11.03 -2.09
C ALA A 340 -4.95 10.95 -3.49
N ILE A 341 -5.01 9.74 -4.05
CA ILE A 341 -5.65 9.50 -5.35
C ILE A 341 -7.11 9.95 -5.27
N GLY A 342 -7.57 10.70 -6.27
CA GLY A 342 -8.89 11.32 -6.25
C GLY A 342 -8.86 12.73 -5.67
N TYR A 343 -8.21 12.94 -4.52
CA TYR A 343 -8.10 14.26 -3.89
C TYR A 343 -7.19 15.20 -4.66
N ALA A 344 -6.02 14.74 -5.08
CA ALA A 344 -5.11 15.55 -5.90
C ALA A 344 -5.76 15.98 -7.23
N GLN A 345 -6.50 15.05 -7.87
CA GLN A 345 -7.21 15.30 -9.12
C GLN A 345 -8.38 16.26 -8.93
N ALA A 346 -9.21 16.04 -7.91
CA ALA A 346 -10.32 16.94 -7.60
C ALA A 346 -9.84 18.33 -7.16
N LEU A 347 -8.67 18.43 -6.50
CA LEU A 347 -8.05 19.71 -6.18
C LEU A 347 -7.58 20.44 -7.44
N ALA A 348 -6.94 19.73 -8.37
CA ALA A 348 -6.52 20.29 -9.66
C ALA A 348 -7.73 20.78 -10.49
N GLN A 349 -8.83 20.02 -10.48
CA GLN A 349 -10.10 20.42 -11.08
C GLN A 349 -10.69 21.67 -10.39
N PHE A 350 -10.74 21.67 -9.05
CA PHE A 350 -11.22 22.79 -8.27
C PHE A 350 -10.42 24.08 -8.56
N ASP A 351 -9.11 23.95 -8.72
CA ASP A 351 -8.20 25.05 -9.05
C ASP A 351 -8.26 25.46 -10.55
N GLY A 352 -9.07 24.78 -11.37
CA GLY A 352 -9.22 25.07 -12.81
C GLY A 352 -8.01 24.67 -13.67
N THR A 353 -7.10 23.87 -13.14
CA THR A 353 -5.88 23.40 -13.84
C THR A 353 -6.10 22.09 -14.60
N MET A 354 -7.24 21.44 -14.39
CA MET A 354 -7.64 20.18 -15.02
C MET A 354 -9.15 20.21 -15.25
N SER A 355 -9.63 19.71 -16.39
CA SER A 355 -11.07 19.51 -16.58
C SER A 355 -11.59 18.32 -15.74
N GLU A 356 -12.90 18.26 -15.51
CA GLU A 356 -13.51 17.12 -14.80
C GLU A 356 -13.22 15.79 -15.49
N ALA A 357 -13.32 15.74 -16.81
CA ALA A 357 -13.06 14.52 -17.59
C ALA A 357 -11.59 14.06 -17.45
N GLU A 358 -10.64 14.99 -17.47
CA GLU A 358 -9.21 14.69 -17.28
C GLU A 358 -8.94 14.21 -15.85
N ALA A 359 -9.53 14.86 -14.84
CA ALA A 359 -9.38 14.52 -13.43
C ALA A 359 -9.91 13.12 -13.12
N ILE A 360 -11.10 12.78 -13.63
CA ILE A 360 -11.68 11.43 -13.52
C ILE A 360 -10.78 10.41 -14.21
N ALA A 361 -10.37 10.66 -15.47
CA ALA A 361 -9.54 9.72 -16.23
C ALA A 361 -8.19 9.45 -15.55
N GLU A 362 -7.56 10.48 -14.99
CA GLU A 362 -6.30 10.34 -14.25
C GLU A 362 -6.52 9.55 -12.94
N ALA A 363 -7.56 9.90 -12.16
CA ALA A 363 -7.89 9.20 -10.93
C ALA A 363 -8.19 7.71 -11.16
N GLN A 364 -8.89 7.37 -12.25
CA GLN A 364 -9.13 5.99 -12.66
C GLN A 364 -7.80 5.27 -12.97
N ALA A 365 -6.92 5.89 -13.77
CA ALA A 365 -5.62 5.31 -14.11
C ALA A 365 -4.75 5.07 -12.86
N LEU A 366 -4.70 6.04 -11.94
CA LEU A 366 -4.00 5.94 -10.67
C LEU A 366 -4.58 4.85 -9.78
N THR A 367 -5.91 4.75 -9.70
CA THR A 367 -6.63 3.74 -8.91
C THR A 367 -6.34 2.33 -9.42
N ARG A 368 -6.34 2.11 -10.75
CA ARG A 368 -5.94 0.82 -11.35
C ARG A 368 -4.50 0.46 -11.03
N ARG A 369 -3.56 1.42 -11.13
CA ARG A 369 -2.15 1.22 -10.75
C ARG A 369 -2.03 0.87 -9.26
N TYR A 370 -2.80 1.54 -8.40
CA TYR A 370 -2.81 1.27 -6.96
C TYR A 370 -3.34 -0.12 -6.65
N ALA A 371 -4.48 -0.52 -7.22
CA ALA A 371 -5.05 -1.85 -7.06
C ALA A 371 -4.06 -2.95 -7.48
N ARG A 372 -3.35 -2.78 -8.62
CA ARG A 372 -2.30 -3.72 -9.05
C ARG A 372 -1.18 -3.86 -8.01
N ARG A 373 -0.74 -2.75 -7.41
CA ARG A 373 0.28 -2.79 -6.34
C ARG A 373 -0.25 -3.51 -5.09
N GLN A 374 -1.51 -3.29 -4.71
CA GLN A 374 -2.12 -3.98 -3.57
C GLN A 374 -2.20 -5.50 -3.81
N VAL A 375 -2.62 -5.93 -5.00
CA VAL A 375 -2.63 -7.35 -5.37
C VAL A 375 -1.22 -7.95 -5.25
N SER A 376 -0.21 -7.29 -5.83
CA SER A 376 1.18 -7.72 -5.73
C SER A 376 1.66 -7.80 -4.27
N TRP A 377 1.32 -6.81 -3.45
CA TRP A 377 1.70 -6.77 -2.04
C TRP A 377 1.15 -7.97 -1.25
N PHE A 378 -0.14 -8.26 -1.42
CA PHE A 378 -0.84 -9.29 -0.65
C PHE A 378 -0.55 -10.72 -1.11
N LYS A 379 0.13 -10.92 -2.26
CA LYS A 379 0.68 -12.24 -2.65
C LYS A 379 1.69 -12.79 -1.64
N ARG A 380 2.30 -11.93 -0.83
CA ARG A 380 3.27 -12.31 0.21
C ARG A 380 2.64 -12.94 1.46
N TYR A 381 1.32 -13.11 1.48
CA TYR A 381 0.61 -13.79 2.57
C TYR A 381 0.23 -15.18 2.05
N PRO A 382 1.13 -16.19 2.17
CA PRO A 382 0.93 -17.52 1.59
C PRO A 382 -0.23 -18.27 2.26
N ASP A 383 -0.44 -18.05 3.56
CA ASP A 383 -1.45 -18.75 4.36
C ASP A 383 -2.83 -18.06 4.37
N ALA A 384 -3.02 -17.05 3.52
CA ALA A 384 -4.29 -16.34 3.45
C ALA A 384 -5.36 -17.19 2.74
N LEU A 385 -6.58 -17.21 3.30
CA LEU A 385 -7.75 -17.76 2.62
C LEU A 385 -8.12 -16.84 1.45
N ASP A 386 -7.94 -17.33 0.22
CA ASP A 386 -8.39 -16.65 -0.99
C ASP A 386 -9.91 -16.76 -1.16
N VAL A 387 -10.53 -15.62 -1.50
CA VAL A 387 -11.98 -15.45 -1.63
C VAL A 387 -12.26 -14.62 -2.88
N ASP A 388 -13.06 -15.15 -3.82
CA ASP A 388 -13.59 -14.32 -4.90
C ASP A 388 -14.67 -13.39 -4.32
N ALA A 389 -14.38 -12.10 -4.27
CA ALA A 389 -15.27 -11.08 -3.74
C ALA A 389 -16.57 -10.90 -4.55
N LEU A 390 -16.67 -11.51 -5.75
CA LEU A 390 -17.87 -11.49 -6.58
C LEU A 390 -18.66 -12.81 -6.54
N ALA A 391 -18.21 -13.79 -5.76
CA ALA A 391 -18.89 -15.08 -5.60
C ALA A 391 -19.54 -15.17 -4.20
N PRO A 392 -20.88 -15.03 -4.07
CA PRO A 392 -21.55 -15.11 -2.77
C PRO A 392 -21.20 -16.36 -1.94
N PRO A 393 -21.10 -17.58 -2.53
CA PRO A 393 -20.70 -18.76 -1.77
C PRO A 393 -19.30 -18.66 -1.14
N ASP A 394 -18.37 -17.96 -1.80
CA ASP A 394 -17.02 -17.74 -1.27
C ASP A 394 -17.04 -16.73 -0.11
N LEU A 395 -17.90 -15.72 -0.16
CA LEU A 395 -18.10 -14.79 0.94
C LEU A 395 -18.72 -15.50 2.16
N ASP A 396 -19.71 -16.37 1.96
CA ASP A 396 -20.29 -17.18 3.04
C ASP A 396 -19.26 -18.13 3.66
N ARG A 397 -18.39 -18.73 2.83
CA ARG A 397 -17.25 -19.54 3.29
C ARG A 397 -16.30 -18.69 4.13
N ALA A 398 -15.99 -17.47 3.70
CA ALA A 398 -15.11 -16.55 4.41
C ALA A 398 -15.66 -16.17 5.79
N VAL A 399 -16.96 -15.84 5.85
CA VAL A 399 -17.65 -15.51 7.10
C VAL A 399 -17.65 -16.70 8.06
N THR A 400 -17.92 -17.90 7.55
CA THR A 400 -17.93 -19.14 8.35
C THR A 400 -16.54 -19.49 8.86
N HIS A 401 -15.53 -19.37 8.00
CA HIS A 401 -14.13 -19.57 8.35
C HIS A 401 -13.65 -18.60 9.43
N ALA A 402 -13.95 -17.30 9.28
CA ALA A 402 -13.60 -16.29 10.27
C ALA A 402 -14.23 -16.61 11.63
N ALA A 403 -15.51 -16.96 11.66
CA ALA A 403 -16.23 -17.29 12.88
C ALA A 403 -15.66 -18.55 13.56
N ALA A 404 -15.33 -19.60 12.78
CA ALA A 404 -14.74 -20.82 13.31
C ALA A 404 -13.32 -20.59 13.86
N ALA A 405 -12.51 -19.78 13.16
CA ALA A 405 -11.13 -19.50 13.56
C ALA A 405 -11.02 -18.80 14.92
N VAL A 406 -12.06 -18.05 15.31
CA VAL A 406 -12.12 -17.31 16.58
C VAL A 406 -13.16 -17.88 17.54
N ALA A 407 -13.69 -19.09 17.33
CA ALA A 407 -14.64 -19.69 18.26
C ALA A 407 -13.94 -20.17 19.55
N PRO A 408 -14.58 -20.09 20.73
CA PRO A 408 -14.10 -20.78 21.93
C PRO A 408 -14.11 -22.30 21.73
N ALA A 409 -13.11 -22.97 22.32
CA ALA A 409 -12.95 -24.42 22.28
C ALA A 409 -14.04 -25.16 23.07
#